data_AF-A0A8T6WPV3-F1
#
_entry.id   AF-A0A8T6WPV3-F1
#
_cell.length_a   1.000
_cell.length_b   1.000
_cell.length_c   1.000
_cell.angle_alpha   90.00
_cell.angle_beta   90.00
_cell.angle_gamma   90.00
#
_symmetry.space_group_name_H-M   'P 1'
#
loop_
_entity.id
_entity.type
_entity.pdbx_description
1 polymer ?
#
loop_
_entity_poly.entity_id
_entity_poly.type
_entity_poly.pdbx_seq_one_letter_code
_entity_poly.pdbx_strand_id
1 'polypeptide(L)'
;MPKLFEIGTVVVITHGRRAGKKAVVVDIIDENYVLITGPKSLNGIKRRRMNISHLMPINLNFEIDRGADDGEILGAIEERNLEDTMKEEVGIPLHRL
;
A
#
# COMPACT_ATOMS: atom_id res chain seq x y z
N MET A 1 8.06 -17.87 -2.73
CA MET A 1 7.25 -16.64 -2.54
C MET A 1 8.08 -15.47 -2.99
N PRO A 2 7.61 -14.59 -3.90
CA PRO A 2 8.35 -13.37 -4.20
C PRO A 2 8.41 -12.55 -2.91
N LYS A 3 9.62 -12.35 -2.37
CA LYS A 3 9.95 -11.51 -1.19
C LYS A 3 9.54 -10.03 -1.33
N LEU A 4 8.81 -9.69 -2.40
CA LEU A 4 8.49 -8.32 -2.80
C LEU A 4 7.20 -7.80 -2.15
N PHE A 5 6.34 -8.68 -1.63
CA PHE A 5 5.09 -8.31 -0.97
C PHE A 5 5.06 -8.91 0.43
N GLU A 6 5.77 -8.27 1.33
CA GLU A 6 5.76 -8.58 2.76
C GLU A 6 4.84 -7.61 3.50
N ILE A 7 4.46 -7.98 4.72
CA ILE A 7 3.66 -7.12 5.59
C ILE A 7 4.48 -5.84 5.86
N GLY A 8 3.83 -4.69 5.73
CA GLY A 8 4.47 -3.37 5.83
C GLY A 8 5.18 -2.88 4.56
N THR A 9 5.09 -3.62 3.45
CA THR A 9 5.56 -3.14 2.15
C THR A 9 4.63 -2.05 1.62
N VAL A 10 5.20 -0.94 1.16
CA VAL A 10 4.46 0.10 0.46
C VAL A 10 4.31 -0.28 -1.01
N VAL A 11 3.10 -0.09 -1.54
CA VAL A 11 2.73 -0.45 -2.90
C VAL A 11 2.02 0.72 -3.58
N VAL A 12 2.21 0.87 -4.88
CA VAL A 12 1.43 1.77 -5.74
C VAL A 12 0.36 0.93 -6.42
N ILE A 13 -0.89 1.41 -6.38
CA ILE A 13 -1.98 0.82 -7.15
C ILE A 13 -1.79 1.23 -8.61
N THR A 14 -1.60 0.25 -9.49
CA THR A 14 -1.34 0.52 -10.92
C THR A 14 -2.62 0.62 -11.74
N HIS A 15 -3.67 -0.09 -11.34
CA HIS A 15 -4.90 -0.22 -12.14
C HIS A 15 -6.17 0.17 -11.36
N GLY A 16 -7.16 0.67 -12.11
CA GLY A 16 -8.51 0.96 -11.61
C GLY A 16 -8.70 2.39 -11.07
N ARG A 17 -9.82 2.62 -10.37
CA ARG A 17 -10.24 3.97 -9.91
C ARG A 17 -9.29 4.66 -8.92
N ARG A 18 -8.35 3.91 -8.35
CA ARG A 18 -7.37 4.38 -7.37
C ARG A 18 -5.93 4.27 -7.92
N ALA A 19 -5.81 4.06 -9.23
CA ALA A 19 -4.53 4.03 -9.90
C ALA A 19 -3.74 5.32 -9.59
N GLY A 20 -2.45 5.17 -9.30
CA GLY A 20 -1.55 6.26 -8.92
C GLY A 20 -1.45 6.49 -7.41
N LYS A 21 -2.36 5.93 -6.60
CA LYS A 21 -2.30 6.06 -5.14
C LYS A 21 -1.38 5.03 -4.50
N LYS A 22 -0.73 5.42 -3.42
CA LYS A 22 0.09 4.54 -2.58
C LYS A 22 -0.74 3.94 -1.44
N ALA A 23 -0.43 2.71 -1.09
CA ALA A 23 -1.05 1.93 -0.03
C ALA A 23 -0.01 1.03 0.63
N VAL A 24 -0.39 0.39 1.72
CA VAL A 24 0.44 -0.45 2.58
C VAL A 24 -0.17 -1.83 2.63
N VAL A 25 0.65 -2.87 2.52
CA VAL A 25 0.23 -4.25 2.74
C VAL A 25 0.15 -4.53 4.24
N VAL A 26 -1.03 -4.90 4.74
CA VAL A 26 -1.29 -5.18 6.16
C VAL A 26 -1.34 -6.69 6.42
N ASP A 27 -1.81 -7.45 5.44
CA ASP A 27 -1.91 -8.89 5.54
C ASP A 27 -1.78 -9.55 4.16
N ILE A 28 -1.29 -10.79 4.15
CA ILE A 28 -1.19 -11.64 2.97
C ILE A 28 -2.27 -12.72 3.13
N ILE A 29 -3.25 -12.70 2.23
CA ILE A 29 -4.41 -13.61 2.29
C ILE A 29 -4.05 -14.92 1.59
N ASP A 30 -3.52 -14.82 0.38
CA ASP A 30 -3.12 -15.95 -0.45
C ASP A 30 -1.99 -15.53 -1.41
N GLU A 31 -1.64 -16.39 -2.37
CA GLU A 31 -0.54 -16.14 -3.32
C GLU A 31 -0.81 -15.01 -4.32
N ASN A 32 -2.07 -14.63 -4.52
CA ASN A 32 -2.51 -13.64 -5.52
C ASN A 32 -3.13 -12.39 -4.89
N TYR A 33 -3.55 -12.46 -3.63
CA TYR A 33 -4.31 -11.43 -2.97
C TYR A 33 -3.69 -11.02 -1.64
N VAL A 34 -3.61 -9.70 -1.47
CA VAL A 34 -3.16 -9.05 -0.25
C VAL A 34 -4.25 -8.14 0.30
N LEU A 35 -4.22 -7.92 1.61
CA LEU A 35 -5.01 -6.91 2.27
C LEU A 35 -4.18 -5.63 2.31
N ILE A 36 -4.66 -4.60 1.64
CA ILE A 36 -4.03 -3.27 1.64
C ILE A 36 -4.83 -2.29 2.48
N THR A 37 -4.14 -1.31 3.05
CA THR A 37 -4.74 -0.11 3.65
C THR A 37 -3.98 1.13 3.21
N GLY A 38 -4.67 2.26 3.15
CA GLY A 38 -4.01 3.55 3.07
C GLY A 38 -4.81 4.47 3.98
N PRO A 39 -4.31 4.80 5.19
CA PRO A 39 -5.11 5.42 6.24
C PRO A 39 -6.04 6.48 5.67
N LYS A 40 -7.34 6.40 6.02
CA LYS A 40 -8.37 7.23 5.38
C LYS A 40 -8.04 8.72 5.46
N SER A 41 -7.37 9.13 6.53
CA SER A 41 -6.88 10.49 6.78
C SER A 41 -5.80 10.96 5.81
N LEU A 42 -5.01 10.05 5.23
CA LEU A 42 -3.95 10.36 4.28
C LEU A 42 -4.45 10.25 2.83
N ASN A 43 -4.90 9.06 2.43
CA ASN A 43 -5.07 8.72 1.00
C ASN A 43 -6.52 8.35 0.64
N GLY A 44 -7.39 8.21 1.65
CA GLY A 44 -8.79 7.83 1.49
C GLY A 44 -9.01 6.36 1.08
N ILE A 45 -8.01 5.49 1.23
CA ILE A 45 -8.08 4.08 0.85
C ILE A 45 -8.54 3.24 2.05
N LYS A 46 -9.79 2.80 2.03
CA LYS A 46 -10.27 1.83 3.03
C LYS A 46 -9.54 0.49 2.88
N ARG A 47 -9.39 -0.23 4.00
CA ARG A 47 -8.92 -1.62 4.00
C ARG A 47 -9.64 -2.44 2.94
N ARG A 48 -8.87 -3.06 2.05
CA ARG A 48 -9.45 -3.82 0.93
C ARG A 48 -8.52 -4.94 0.50
N ARG A 49 -9.12 -6.07 0.11
CA ARG A 49 -8.45 -7.12 -0.65
C ARG A 49 -8.15 -6.63 -2.07
N MET A 50 -6.90 -6.72 -2.49
CA MET A 50 -6.45 -6.37 -3.84
C MET A 50 -5.57 -7.48 -4.41
N ASN A 51 -5.64 -7.66 -5.72
CA ASN A 51 -4.77 -8.61 -6.42
C ASN A 51 -3.36 -8.01 -6.54
N ILE A 52 -2.34 -8.82 -6.29
CA ILE A 52 -0.93 -8.48 -6.37
C ILE A 52 -0.55 -8.02 -7.79
N SER A 53 -1.20 -8.51 -8.84
CA SER A 53 -0.96 -8.08 -10.22
C SER A 53 -1.28 -6.60 -10.47
N HIS A 54 -2.15 -5.99 -9.66
CA HIS A 54 -2.54 -4.58 -9.75
C HIS A 54 -1.71 -3.69 -8.82
N LEU A 55 -0.71 -4.25 -8.17
CA LEU A 55 0.14 -3.57 -7.21
C LEU A 55 1.57 -3.59 -7.72
N MET A 56 2.24 -2.45 -7.58
CA MET A 56 3.67 -2.34 -7.82
C MET A 56 4.34 -2.05 -6.48
N PRO A 57 5.23 -2.92 -5.98
CA PRO A 57 5.97 -2.66 -4.76
C PRO A 57 6.98 -1.56 -5.02
N ILE A 58 7.17 -0.69 -4.03
CA ILE A 58 8.24 0.31 -4.05
C ILE A 58 9.33 -0.09 -3.03
N ASN A 59 10.52 0.48 -3.15
CA ASN A 59 11.64 0.23 -2.23
C ASN A 59 11.45 0.91 -0.86
N LEU A 60 10.24 0.82 -0.31
CA LEU A 60 9.89 1.30 1.03
C LEU A 60 9.15 0.18 1.75
N ASN A 61 9.70 -0.22 2.88
CA ASN A 61 9.12 -1.16 3.81
C ASN A 61 9.18 -0.58 5.23
N PHE A 62 8.33 -1.08 6.09
CA PHE A 62 8.40 -0.84 7.52
C PHE A 62 7.91 -2.09 8.25
N GLU A 63 8.33 -2.26 9.48
CA GLU A 63 7.91 -3.39 10.29
C GLU A 63 6.59 -3.04 10.96
N ILE A 64 5.55 -3.81 10.65
CA ILE A 64 4.26 -3.77 11.34
C ILE A 64 3.82 -5.21 11.61
N ASP A 65 3.02 -5.37 12.66
CA ASP A 65 2.39 -6.65 12.94
C ASP A 65 1.30 -6.98 11.92
N ARG A 66 1.06 -8.28 11.76
CA ARG A 66 0.02 -8.79 10.87
C ARG A 66 -1.35 -8.29 11.36
N GLY A 67 -2.08 -7.59 10.49
CA GLY A 67 -3.40 -7.09 10.84
C GLY A 67 -3.40 -5.80 11.66
N ALA A 68 -2.25 -5.09 11.72
CA ALA A 68 -2.09 -3.82 12.42
C ALA A 68 -3.23 -2.84 12.16
N ASP A 69 -3.54 -2.06 13.20
CA ASP A 69 -4.66 -1.14 13.15
C ASP A 69 -4.33 0.16 12.40
N ASP A 70 -5.37 0.89 11.97
CA ASP A 70 -5.17 2.11 11.18
C ASP A 70 -4.38 3.17 11.99
N GLY A 71 -4.48 3.15 13.32
CA GLY A 71 -3.70 3.99 14.22
C GLY A 71 -2.23 3.61 14.31
N GLU A 72 -1.92 2.31 14.38
CA GLU A 72 -0.53 1.81 14.41
C GLU A 72 0.17 2.11 13.09
N ILE A 73 -0.54 1.96 11.98
CA ILE A 73 -0.01 2.25 10.65
C ILE A 73 0.21 3.75 10.46
N LEU A 74 -0.66 4.61 11.01
CA LEU A 74 -0.42 6.05 11.04
C LEU A 74 0.84 6.39 11.83
N GLY A 75 1.00 5.83 13.03
CA GLY A 75 2.22 6.01 13.83
C GLY A 75 3.48 5.59 13.09
N ALA A 76 3.48 4.40 12.46
CA ALA A 76 4.62 3.92 11.69
C ALA A 76 4.95 4.81 10.46
N ILE A 77 3.93 5.41 9.83
CA ILE A 77 4.11 6.35 8.73
C ILE A 77 4.69 7.70 9.23
N GLU A 78 4.19 8.19 10.37
CA GLU A 78 4.64 9.43 11.01
C GLU A 78 6.10 9.31 11.48
N GLU A 79 6.46 8.20 12.14
CA GLU A 79 7.84 7.93 12.61
C GLU A 79 8.86 7.98 11.47
N ARG A 80 8.46 7.53 10.28
CA ARG A 80 9.33 7.53 9.10
C ARG A 80 9.19 8.78 8.23
N ASN A 81 8.37 9.76 8.64
CA ASN A 81 8.07 10.98 7.87
C ASN A 81 7.64 10.67 6.42
N LEU A 82 6.88 9.59 6.22
CA LEU A 82 6.44 9.12 4.89
C LEU A 82 5.10 9.71 4.46
N GLU A 83 4.54 10.66 5.21
CA GLU A 83 3.25 11.27 4.91
C GLU A 83 3.17 11.91 3.53
N ASP A 84 4.17 12.72 3.18
CA ASP A 84 4.21 13.42 1.89
C ASP A 84 4.30 12.42 0.74
N THR A 85 5.09 11.36 0.95
CA THR A 85 5.20 10.27 -0.03
C THR A 85 3.84 9.59 -0.21
N MET A 86 3.12 9.30 0.87
CA MET A 86 1.80 8.65 0.78
C MET A 86 0.77 9.54 0.08
N LYS A 87 0.77 10.86 0.33
CA LYS A 87 -0.18 11.82 -0.28
C LYS A 87 0.09 12.06 -1.76
N GLU A 88 1.33 11.91 -2.23
CA GLU A 88 1.66 12.05 -3.64
C GLU A 88 1.00 10.98 -4.51
N GLU A 89 0.22 11.44 -5.49
CA GLU A 89 -0.30 10.60 -6.56
C GLU A 89 0.70 10.52 -7.70
N VAL A 90 1.04 9.28 -8.10
CA VAL A 90 1.91 9.04 -9.24
C VAL A 90 1.07 9.04 -10.51
N GLY A 91 1.38 9.93 -11.44
CA GLY A 91 0.78 9.92 -12.78
C GLY A 91 1.19 8.66 -13.54
N ILE A 92 0.27 7.74 -13.75
CA ILE A 92 0.54 6.52 -14.51
C ILE A 92 0.32 6.83 -15.99
N PRO A 93 1.35 6.69 -16.85
CA PRO A 93 1.20 6.93 -18.28
C PRO A 93 0.21 5.94 -18.89
N LEU A 94 -0.68 6.45 -19.75
CA LEU A 94 -1.78 5.70 -20.39
C LEU A 94 -1.35 4.42 -21.12
N HIS A 95 -0.07 4.30 -21.52
CA HIS A 95 0.46 3.11 -22.16
C HIS A 95 0.60 1.89 -21.23
N ARG A 96 0.45 2.07 -19.91
CA ARG A 96 0.58 1.02 -18.89
C ARG A 96 -0.74 0.71 -18.15
N LEU A 97 -1.87 1.20 -18.66
CA LEU A 97 -3.23 0.96 -18.12
C LEU A 97 -3.94 -0.22 -18.79
#